data_AF-A0A2N4YQY0-F1
#
_entry.id   AF-A0A2N4YQY0-F1
#
_cell.length_a   1.000
_cell.length_b   1.000
_cell.length_c   1.000
_cell.angle_alpha   90.00
_cell.angle_beta   90.00
_cell.angle_gamma   90.00
#
_symmetry.space_group_name_H-M   'P 1'
#
loop_
_entity.id
_entity.type
_entity.pdbx_description
1 polymer ?
#
loop_
_entity_poly.entity_id
_entity_poly.type
_entity_poly.pdbx_seq_one_letter_code
_entity_poly.pdbx_strand_id
1 'polypeptide(L)'
;VQAYLHSGDCYQVNLAQRFQARYVGDEWQAFRQLNVANRAPFSAFIRLEEGAILSLSPERFIQLRQGEIQTRPIKGTLPRLDSPQEDARQAEKLANSPKDRAENLMIVDLMRNDIGRVAVPGSVRVPELFVVEPFPAVHHLVSTITARLPATLHASDLLRAAFPGGSITGAPKVRAMEIIDELEPQRRNAWCGSIGYLSYCGNMDTSITIRTLTAWQGQLYCSAGGGIVADSEEDAEYQETFDKVNRILHQLEN
;
A
#
# COMPACT_ATOMS: atom_id res chain seq x y z
N VAL A 1 6.38 8.46 -18.70
CA VAL A 1 7.06 7.60 -17.70
C VAL A 1 8.22 6.80 -18.27
N GLN A 2 8.06 6.04 -19.37
CA GLN A 2 9.13 5.20 -19.93
C GLN A 2 10.42 5.97 -20.25
N ALA A 3 10.32 7.22 -20.72
CA ALA A 3 11.50 8.08 -20.92
C ALA A 3 12.32 8.32 -19.63
N TYR A 4 11.67 8.46 -18.47
CA TYR A 4 12.34 8.59 -17.17
C TYR A 4 13.00 7.28 -16.72
N LEU A 5 12.35 6.15 -16.97
CA LEU A 5 12.89 4.82 -16.64
C LEU A 5 14.14 4.51 -17.50
N HIS A 6 14.07 4.75 -18.81
CA HIS A 6 15.18 4.46 -19.74
C HIS A 6 16.36 5.43 -19.61
N SER A 7 16.13 6.66 -19.15
CA SER A 7 17.22 7.62 -18.86
C SER A 7 17.92 7.33 -17.53
N GLY A 8 17.36 6.46 -16.69
CA GLY A 8 17.91 6.11 -15.38
C GLY A 8 17.53 7.07 -14.25
N ASP A 9 16.56 7.97 -14.48
CA ASP A 9 16.04 8.87 -13.44
C ASP A 9 15.40 8.09 -12.29
N CYS A 10 14.76 6.97 -12.61
CA CYS A 10 14.13 6.09 -11.64
C CYS A 10 14.11 4.63 -12.15
N TYR A 11 13.92 3.69 -11.22
CA TYR A 11 13.75 2.26 -11.49
C TYR A 11 12.27 1.86 -11.55
N GLN A 12 11.44 2.55 -10.77
CA GLN A 12 10.00 2.32 -10.72
C GLN A 12 9.28 3.60 -10.33
N VAL A 13 8.11 3.84 -10.94
CA VAL A 13 7.17 4.89 -10.52
C VAL A 13 5.77 4.28 -10.42
N ASN A 14 5.13 4.44 -9.26
CA ASN A 14 3.74 4.08 -9.08
C ASN A 14 2.88 5.19 -9.69
N LEU A 15 2.22 4.93 -10.81
CA LEU A 15 1.29 5.86 -11.44
C LEU A 15 -0.14 5.40 -11.25
N ALA A 16 -1.04 6.37 -11.11
CA ALA A 16 -2.43 6.12 -10.84
C ALA A 16 -3.36 6.98 -11.68
N GLN A 17 -4.59 6.50 -11.80
CA GLN A 17 -5.71 7.29 -12.27
C GLN A 17 -6.81 7.33 -11.22
N ARG A 18 -7.62 8.38 -11.27
CA ARG A 18 -8.77 8.58 -10.39
C ARG A 18 -10.05 8.37 -11.16
N PHE A 19 -10.87 7.47 -10.62
CA PHE A 19 -12.24 7.26 -11.02
C PHE A 19 -13.15 8.12 -10.15
N GLN A 20 -14.24 8.59 -10.73
CA GLN A 20 -15.23 9.40 -10.05
C GLN A 20 -16.63 8.93 -10.43
N ALA A 21 -17.53 8.92 -9.45
CA ALA A 21 -18.94 8.63 -9.65
C ALA A 21 -19.78 9.52 -8.73
N ARG A 22 -21.00 9.85 -9.16
CA ARG A 22 -22.01 10.42 -8.26
C ARG A 22 -22.52 9.31 -7.34
N TYR A 23 -22.79 9.64 -6.08
CA TYR A 23 -23.43 8.70 -5.17
C TYR A 23 -24.64 9.33 -4.48
N VAL A 24 -25.50 8.46 -3.97
CA VAL A 24 -26.62 8.79 -3.08
C VAL A 24 -26.62 7.80 -1.92
N GLY A 25 -27.28 8.14 -0.83
CA GLY A 25 -27.34 7.29 0.37
C GLY A 25 -26.30 7.66 1.42
N ASP A 26 -26.06 6.73 2.34
CA ASP A 26 -25.24 6.95 3.54
C ASP A 26 -23.87 6.27 3.41
N GLU A 27 -22.80 7.04 3.62
CA GLU A 27 -21.44 6.55 3.46
C GLU A 27 -21.04 5.55 4.55
N TRP A 28 -21.67 5.61 5.73
CA TRP A 28 -21.41 4.65 6.80
C TRP A 28 -21.98 3.26 6.45
N GLN A 29 -23.18 3.18 5.89
CA GLN A 29 -23.73 1.92 5.37
C GLN A 29 -22.86 1.37 4.24
N ALA A 30 -22.42 2.22 3.30
CA ALA A 30 -21.49 1.83 2.23
C ALA A 30 -20.19 1.24 2.81
N PHE A 31 -19.58 1.91 3.80
CA PHE A 31 -18.40 1.41 4.48
C PHE A 31 -18.63 0.05 5.15
N ARG A 32 -19.75 -0.13 5.86
CA ARG A 32 -20.07 -1.41 6.51
C ARG A 32 -20.20 -2.55 5.50
N GLN A 33 -20.89 -2.32 4.39
CA GLN A 33 -21.05 -3.30 3.31
C GLN A 33 -19.69 -3.69 2.72
N LEU A 34 -18.88 -2.70 2.37
CA LEU A 34 -17.54 -2.89 1.84
C LEU A 34 -16.63 -3.65 2.81
N ASN A 35 -16.70 -3.31 4.11
CA ASN A 35 -15.88 -3.91 5.14
C ASN A 35 -16.20 -5.41 5.32
N VAL A 36 -17.47 -5.78 5.33
CA VAL A 36 -17.92 -7.19 5.46
C VAL A 36 -17.37 -8.06 4.33
N ALA A 37 -17.34 -7.52 3.12
CA ALA A 37 -16.93 -8.24 1.93
C ALA A 37 -15.41 -8.24 1.71
N ASN A 38 -14.71 -7.14 2.02
CA ASN A 38 -13.25 -7.06 1.85
C ASN A 38 -12.45 -7.60 3.05
N ARG A 39 -13.00 -7.50 4.27
CA ARG A 39 -12.39 -7.93 5.54
C ARG A 39 -10.94 -7.48 5.72
N ALA A 40 -10.64 -6.26 5.29
CA ALA A 40 -9.28 -5.75 5.27
C ALA A 40 -8.82 -5.38 6.70
N PRO A 41 -7.62 -5.83 7.14
CA PRO A 41 -7.16 -5.68 8.53
C PRO A 41 -6.95 -4.25 9.00
N PHE A 42 -6.78 -3.29 8.07
CA PHE A 42 -6.55 -1.88 8.38
C PHE A 42 -7.64 -0.96 7.84
N SER A 43 -8.88 -1.45 7.88
CA SER A 43 -10.03 -0.66 7.46
C SER A 43 -10.29 0.52 8.41
N ALA A 44 -10.70 1.67 7.87
CA ALA A 44 -11.03 2.85 8.65
C ALA A 44 -12.14 3.67 7.99
N PHE A 45 -12.98 4.28 8.82
CA PHE A 45 -13.98 5.26 8.40
C PHE A 45 -13.72 6.57 9.13
N ILE A 46 -13.54 7.66 8.38
CA ILE A 46 -13.33 9.00 8.94
C ILE A 46 -14.44 9.90 8.39
N ARG A 47 -15.35 10.33 9.26
CA ARG A 47 -16.33 11.36 8.93
C ARG A 47 -15.64 12.72 8.91
N LEU A 48 -15.80 13.44 7.82
CA LEU A 48 -15.36 14.83 7.66
C LEU A 48 -16.58 15.74 7.64
N GLU A 49 -16.36 17.06 7.69
CA GLU A 49 -17.44 18.06 7.65
C GLU A 49 -18.26 17.97 6.36
N GLU A 50 -17.61 17.77 5.21
CA GLU A 50 -18.24 17.80 3.88
C GLU A 50 -18.22 16.44 3.15
N GLY A 51 -17.91 15.35 3.88
CA GLY A 51 -17.74 14.04 3.28
C GLY A 51 -17.23 12.95 4.21
N ALA A 52 -16.56 11.95 3.65
CA ALA A 52 -15.98 10.85 4.42
C ALA A 52 -14.80 10.18 3.68
N ILE A 53 -13.89 9.58 4.44
CA ILE A 53 -12.88 8.65 3.92
C ILE A 53 -13.26 7.23 4.33
N LEU A 54 -13.33 6.33 3.35
CA LEU A 54 -13.65 4.92 3.53
C LEU A 54 -12.44 4.11 3.09
N SER A 55 -11.58 3.73 4.02
CA SER A 55 -10.36 2.94 3.75
C SER A 55 -10.62 1.45 4.00
N LEU A 56 -10.23 0.61 3.04
CA LEU A 56 -10.25 -0.85 3.11
C LEU A 56 -8.83 -1.38 2.95
N SER A 57 -7.88 -0.75 3.64
CA SER A 57 -6.46 -1.04 3.44
C SER A 57 -6.09 -2.47 3.88
N PRO A 58 -5.47 -3.26 2.99
CA PRO A 58 -4.92 -4.56 3.35
C PRO A 58 -3.52 -4.47 3.95
N GLU A 59 -2.86 -3.31 3.89
CA GLU A 59 -1.41 -3.20 4.11
C GLU A 59 -1.09 -2.24 5.26
N ARG A 60 -0.38 -2.78 6.26
CA ARG A 60 0.26 -1.98 7.30
C ARG A 60 1.37 -1.15 6.66
N PHE A 61 1.41 0.13 6.96
CA PHE A 61 2.55 0.96 6.61
C PHE A 61 3.71 0.75 7.60
N ILE A 62 3.53 1.19 8.85
CA ILE A 62 4.56 1.05 9.87
C ILE A 62 3.95 0.98 11.27
N GLN A 63 4.48 0.08 12.10
CA GLN A 63 4.15 -0.07 13.50
C GLN A 63 5.37 0.29 14.37
N LEU A 64 5.12 0.97 15.47
CA LEU A 64 6.05 1.16 16.57
C LEU A 64 5.41 0.65 17.84
N ARG A 65 6.03 -0.33 18.50
CA ARG A 65 5.55 -0.88 19.76
C ARG A 65 6.70 -0.99 20.74
N GLN A 66 6.62 -0.26 21.85
CA GLN A 66 7.65 -0.28 22.90
C GLN A 66 9.07 -0.04 22.37
N GLY A 67 9.22 0.89 21.42
CA GLY A 67 10.50 1.22 20.79
C GLY A 67 10.90 0.30 19.62
N GLU A 68 10.19 -0.80 19.39
CA GLU A 68 10.43 -1.71 18.26
C GLU A 68 9.61 -1.29 17.04
N ILE A 69 10.30 -1.08 15.92
CA ILE A 69 9.77 -0.73 14.62
C ILE A 69 9.52 -2.02 13.84
N GLN A 70 8.35 -2.12 13.19
CA GLN A 70 8.07 -3.17 12.23
C GLN A 70 7.31 -2.61 11.02
N THR A 71 7.72 -3.03 9.82
CA THR A 71 6.91 -2.90 8.60
C THR A 71 6.93 -4.23 7.85
N ARG A 72 5.83 -4.51 7.13
CA ARG A 72 5.60 -5.79 6.44
C ARG A 72 5.08 -5.51 5.03
N PRO A 73 5.92 -5.01 4.11
CA PRO A 73 5.51 -4.76 2.73
C PRO A 73 5.02 -6.05 2.04
N ILE A 74 3.99 -5.89 1.21
CA ILE A 74 3.36 -6.97 0.45
C ILE A 74 3.56 -6.71 -1.04
N LYS A 75 4.09 -7.68 -1.78
CA LYS A 75 4.23 -7.61 -3.25
C LYS A 75 4.06 -8.98 -3.87
N GLY A 76 3.01 -9.16 -4.67
CA GLY A 76 2.56 -10.44 -5.18
C GLY A 76 1.38 -10.99 -4.38
N THR A 77 0.34 -11.39 -5.09
CA THR A 77 -0.90 -11.91 -4.50
C THR A 77 -1.54 -12.92 -5.44
N LEU A 78 -1.79 -14.13 -4.95
CA LEU A 78 -2.52 -15.16 -5.70
C LEU A 78 -3.76 -15.60 -4.92
N PRO A 79 -4.88 -15.90 -5.58
CA PRO A 79 -6.08 -16.40 -4.90
C PRO A 79 -5.82 -17.78 -4.27
N ARG A 80 -6.48 -18.02 -3.13
CA ARG A 80 -6.60 -19.37 -2.54
C ARG A 80 -7.44 -20.24 -3.46
N LEU A 81 -7.17 -21.54 -3.44
CA LEU A 81 -7.93 -22.52 -4.22
C LEU A 81 -8.52 -23.60 -3.31
N ASP A 82 -9.66 -24.16 -3.71
CA ASP A 82 -10.40 -25.14 -2.89
C ASP A 82 -9.66 -26.48 -2.76
N SER A 83 -8.88 -26.84 -3.78
CA SER A 83 -8.04 -28.04 -3.75
C SER A 83 -6.75 -27.76 -2.96
N PRO A 84 -6.47 -28.48 -1.85
CA PRO A 84 -5.27 -28.26 -1.05
C PRO A 84 -3.96 -28.43 -1.85
N GLN A 85 -3.96 -29.34 -2.82
CA GLN A 85 -2.79 -29.61 -3.67
C GLN A 85 -2.53 -28.44 -4.62
N GLU A 86 -3.59 -27.91 -5.23
CA GLU A 86 -3.48 -26.80 -6.17
C GLU A 86 -3.22 -25.47 -5.43
N ASP A 87 -3.76 -25.31 -4.22
CA ASP A 87 -3.49 -24.18 -3.32
C ASP A 87 -2.02 -24.15 -2.89
N ALA A 88 -1.43 -25.30 -2.57
CA ALA A 88 0.00 -25.43 -2.29
C ALA A 88 0.85 -25.05 -3.52
N ARG A 89 0.44 -25.51 -4.72
CA ARG A 89 1.10 -25.18 -5.99
C ARG A 89 1.02 -23.68 -6.29
N GLN A 90 -0.08 -23.00 -5.96
CA GLN A 90 -0.19 -21.55 -6.04
C GLN A 90 0.78 -20.85 -5.09
N ALA A 91 0.90 -21.30 -3.85
CA ALA A 91 1.85 -20.75 -2.90
C ALA A 91 3.31 -20.91 -3.39
N GLU A 92 3.67 -22.09 -3.90
CA GLU A 92 5.00 -22.34 -4.51
C GLU A 92 5.25 -21.46 -5.74
N LYS A 93 4.22 -21.27 -6.58
CA LYS A 93 4.30 -20.37 -7.75
C LYS A 93 4.60 -18.93 -7.31
N LEU A 94 3.91 -18.43 -6.28
CA LEU A 94 4.14 -17.09 -5.75
C LEU A 94 5.54 -16.98 -5.12
N ALA A 95 5.94 -17.96 -4.32
CA ALA A 95 7.26 -17.99 -3.67
C ALA A 95 8.42 -17.95 -4.68
N ASN A 96 8.21 -18.51 -5.88
CA ASN A 96 9.23 -18.59 -6.92
C ASN A 96 9.10 -17.53 -8.02
N SER A 97 8.13 -16.60 -7.92
CA SER A 97 7.93 -15.53 -8.92
C SER A 97 9.12 -14.55 -8.91
N PRO A 98 9.94 -14.48 -9.98
CA PRO A 98 11.08 -13.57 -10.03
C PRO A 98 10.64 -12.10 -10.01
N LYS A 99 9.52 -11.79 -10.69
CA LYS A 99 8.91 -10.45 -10.72
C LYS A 99 8.53 -10.00 -9.31
N ASP A 100 7.70 -10.78 -8.62
CA ASP A 100 7.19 -10.41 -7.28
C ASP A 100 8.32 -10.29 -6.26
N ARG A 101 9.34 -11.17 -6.33
CA ARG A 101 10.53 -11.08 -5.47
C ARG A 101 11.37 -9.84 -5.76
N ALA A 102 11.57 -9.48 -7.03
CA ALA A 102 12.32 -8.29 -7.40
C ALA A 102 11.62 -7.01 -6.91
N GLU A 103 10.31 -6.89 -7.14
CA GLU A 103 9.51 -5.78 -6.63
C GLU A 103 9.54 -5.73 -5.09
N ASN A 104 9.35 -6.87 -4.42
CA ASN A 104 9.37 -6.93 -2.97
C ASN A 104 10.72 -6.50 -2.41
N LEU A 105 11.82 -6.98 -3.00
CA LEU A 105 13.18 -6.62 -2.59
C LEU A 105 13.44 -5.12 -2.71
N MET A 106 13.02 -4.51 -3.82
CA MET A 106 13.15 -3.07 -4.03
C MET A 106 12.41 -2.29 -2.93
N ILE A 107 11.20 -2.70 -2.56
CA ILE A 107 10.45 -2.08 -1.46
C ILE A 107 11.14 -2.31 -0.11
N VAL A 108 11.67 -3.50 0.12
CA VAL A 108 12.42 -3.82 1.34
C VAL A 108 13.62 -2.88 1.48
N ASP A 109 14.42 -2.72 0.43
CA ASP A 109 15.59 -1.85 0.48
C ASP A 109 15.23 -0.37 0.67
N LEU A 110 14.15 0.09 0.02
CA LEU A 110 13.66 1.45 0.21
C LEU A 110 13.24 1.68 1.67
N MET A 111 12.43 0.78 2.22
CA MET A 111 11.94 0.89 3.61
C MET A 111 13.07 0.75 4.63
N ARG A 112 14.07 -0.11 4.37
CA ARG A 112 15.29 -0.21 5.21
C ARG A 112 16.06 1.10 5.22
N ASN A 113 16.23 1.73 4.06
CA ASN A 113 16.89 3.04 3.96
C ASN A 113 16.10 4.09 4.76
N ASP A 114 14.80 4.19 4.51
CA ASP A 114 13.94 5.18 5.15
C ASP A 114 13.94 5.06 6.68
N ILE A 115 13.75 3.84 7.21
CA ILE A 115 13.79 3.53 8.64
C ILE A 115 15.20 3.75 9.21
N GLY A 116 16.23 3.38 8.45
CA GLY A 116 17.64 3.53 8.84
C GLY A 116 18.06 4.96 9.14
N ARG A 117 17.37 5.97 8.60
CA ARG A 117 17.61 7.39 8.91
C ARG A 117 17.34 7.78 10.37
N VAL A 118 16.47 7.02 11.05
CA VAL A 118 16.00 7.32 12.41
C VAL A 118 16.14 6.14 13.36
N ALA A 119 16.51 4.96 12.89
CA ALA A 119 16.73 3.79 13.73
C ALA A 119 18.08 3.83 14.45
N VAL A 120 18.20 3.07 15.53
CA VAL A 120 19.49 2.82 16.18
C VAL A 120 20.44 2.15 15.16
N PRO A 121 21.67 2.66 14.96
CA PRO A 121 22.63 2.06 14.04
C PRO A 121 22.81 0.55 14.28
N GLY A 122 22.80 -0.23 13.20
CA GLY A 122 22.90 -1.70 13.26
C GLY A 122 21.66 -2.44 13.75
N SER A 123 20.56 -1.75 14.07
CA SER A 123 19.31 -2.40 14.50
C SER A 123 18.39 -2.83 13.35
N VAL A 124 18.54 -2.24 12.16
CA VAL A 124 17.69 -2.56 11.00
C VAL A 124 17.99 -3.97 10.49
N ARG A 125 16.98 -4.85 10.50
CA ARG A 125 17.08 -6.25 10.11
C ARG A 125 15.92 -6.65 9.20
N VAL A 126 16.13 -7.70 8.41
CA VAL A 126 15.11 -8.35 7.59
C VAL A 126 15.03 -9.81 8.03
N PRO A 127 14.36 -10.11 9.16
CA PRO A 127 14.27 -11.49 9.68
C PRO A 127 13.56 -12.44 8.72
N GLU A 128 12.62 -11.95 7.92
CA GLU A 128 11.82 -12.72 6.97
C GLU A 128 11.84 -12.01 5.63
N LEU A 129 12.22 -12.72 4.57
CA LEU A 129 12.29 -12.20 3.21
C LEU A 129 11.60 -13.20 2.27
N PHE A 130 10.60 -12.73 1.52
CA PHE A 130 9.83 -13.52 0.56
C PHE A 130 9.03 -14.68 1.19
N VAL A 131 8.45 -14.45 2.38
CA VAL A 131 7.59 -15.44 3.04
C VAL A 131 6.20 -15.39 2.43
N VAL A 132 5.69 -16.54 1.98
CA VAL A 132 4.30 -16.65 1.53
C VAL A 132 3.39 -16.87 2.74
N GLU A 133 2.51 -15.91 2.99
CA GLU A 133 1.54 -15.95 4.08
C GLU A 133 0.14 -16.28 3.54
N PRO A 134 -0.52 -17.33 4.06
CA PRO A 134 -1.88 -17.67 3.69
C PRO A 134 -2.88 -16.79 4.44
N PHE A 135 -3.76 -16.15 3.70
CA PHE A 135 -4.98 -15.49 4.20
C PHE A 135 -6.20 -16.29 3.74
N PRO A 136 -7.41 -16.04 4.31
CA PRO A 136 -8.60 -16.78 3.93
C PRO A 136 -8.93 -16.78 2.43
N ALA A 137 -8.64 -15.68 1.72
CA ALA A 137 -8.97 -15.51 0.30
C ALA A 137 -7.75 -15.49 -0.64
N VAL A 138 -6.56 -15.17 -0.13
CA VAL A 138 -5.34 -15.01 -0.96
C VAL A 138 -4.09 -15.52 -0.25
N HIS A 139 -3.04 -15.79 -1.02
CA HIS A 139 -1.64 -15.88 -0.57
C HIS A 139 -0.96 -14.54 -0.82
N HIS A 140 -0.17 -14.07 0.13
CA HIS A 140 0.63 -12.84 0.02
C HIS A 140 2.12 -13.15 0.16
N LEU A 141 2.95 -12.56 -0.70
CA LEU A 141 4.40 -12.60 -0.51
C LEU A 141 4.82 -11.39 0.33
N VAL A 142 5.29 -11.67 1.53
CA VAL A 142 5.55 -10.71 2.60
C VAL A 142 7.02 -10.77 2.98
N SER A 143 7.57 -9.59 3.29
CA SER A 143 8.87 -9.50 3.94
C SER A 143 8.73 -8.65 5.20
N THR A 144 9.43 -9.02 6.26
CA THR A 144 9.37 -8.32 7.54
C THR A 144 10.66 -7.53 7.73
N ILE A 145 10.52 -6.24 8.01
CA ILE A 145 11.64 -5.36 8.37
C ILE A 145 11.43 -4.93 9.80
N THR A 146 12.47 -5.10 10.62
CA THR A 146 12.48 -4.65 12.02
C THR A 146 13.62 -3.69 12.28
N ALA A 147 13.44 -2.80 13.24
CA ALA A 147 14.48 -1.90 13.73
C ALA A 147 14.12 -1.41 15.14
N ARG A 148 15.04 -0.71 15.80
CA ARG A 148 14.76 -0.07 17.09
C ARG A 148 14.79 1.44 16.95
N LEU A 149 13.77 2.13 17.46
CA LEU A 149 13.76 3.58 17.55
C LEU A 149 14.60 4.03 18.76
N PRO A 150 15.54 4.99 18.62
CA PRO A 150 16.24 5.59 19.75
C PRO A 150 15.28 6.25 20.73
N ALA A 151 15.57 6.17 22.03
CA ALA A 151 14.73 6.78 23.09
C ALA A 151 14.61 8.31 22.98
N THR A 152 15.46 8.96 22.18
CA THR A 152 15.44 10.40 21.92
C THR A 152 14.47 10.81 20.81
N LEU A 153 13.89 9.86 20.07
CA LEU A 153 12.97 10.11 18.97
C LEU A 153 11.57 9.61 19.29
N HIS A 154 10.58 10.19 18.60
CA HIS A 154 9.18 9.85 18.77
C HIS A 154 8.59 9.15 17.53
N ALA A 155 7.42 8.56 17.69
CA ALA A 155 6.68 7.91 16.61
C ALA A 155 6.48 8.83 15.38
N SER A 156 6.31 10.14 15.61
CA SER A 156 6.18 11.14 14.55
C SER A 156 7.45 11.32 13.72
N ASP A 157 8.63 11.17 14.33
CA ASP A 157 9.92 11.23 13.61
C ASP A 157 10.10 10.00 12.72
N LEU A 158 9.71 8.82 13.23
CA LEU A 158 9.64 7.61 12.43
C LEU A 158 8.69 7.76 11.24
N LEU A 159 7.47 8.24 11.49
CA LEU A 159 6.49 8.42 10.44
C LEU A 159 6.99 9.42 9.38
N ARG A 160 7.56 10.55 9.80
CA ARG A 160 8.12 11.56 8.89
C ARG A 160 9.28 11.02 8.06
N ALA A 161 10.13 10.19 8.65
CA ALA A 161 11.25 9.58 7.95
C ALA A 161 10.81 8.46 6.99
N ALA A 162 9.73 7.73 7.29
CA ALA A 162 9.29 6.64 6.43
C ALA A 162 8.34 7.10 5.32
N PHE A 163 7.50 8.10 5.60
CA PHE A 163 6.37 8.47 4.76
C PHE A 163 6.80 9.26 3.50
N PRO A 164 6.14 9.05 2.35
CA PRO A 164 5.13 8.02 2.04
C PRO A 164 5.74 6.63 1.84
N GLY A 165 4.90 5.60 1.88
CA GLY A 165 5.32 4.21 1.69
C GLY A 165 6.01 3.96 0.35
N GLY A 166 6.95 3.01 0.33
CA GLY A 166 7.68 2.69 -0.91
C GLY A 166 6.81 2.08 -2.00
N SER A 167 5.87 1.22 -1.62
CA SER A 167 5.01 0.46 -2.54
C SER A 167 4.07 1.33 -3.37
N ILE A 168 3.82 2.55 -2.89
CA ILE A 168 2.90 3.54 -3.45
C ILE A 168 3.59 4.75 -4.09
N THR A 169 4.92 4.79 -4.10
CA THR A 169 5.70 5.87 -4.72
C THR A 169 6.58 5.35 -5.83
N GLY A 170 7.74 4.79 -5.50
CA GLY A 170 8.73 4.36 -6.48
C GLY A 170 10.14 4.48 -5.93
N ALA A 171 11.12 4.17 -6.78
CA ALA A 171 12.52 4.16 -6.40
C ALA A 171 13.37 4.84 -7.49
N PRO A 172 14.24 5.82 -7.15
CA PRO A 172 14.38 6.48 -5.86
C PRO A 172 13.13 7.28 -5.45
N LYS A 173 12.76 7.28 -4.15
CA LYS A 173 11.47 7.81 -3.67
C LYS A 173 11.20 9.27 -4.08
N VAL A 174 12.15 10.16 -3.81
CA VAL A 174 11.97 11.61 -4.07
C VAL A 174 11.75 11.85 -5.57
N ARG A 175 12.60 11.27 -6.41
CA ARG A 175 12.48 11.41 -7.86
C ARG A 175 11.19 10.81 -8.41
N ALA A 176 10.78 9.66 -7.90
CA ALA A 176 9.48 9.07 -8.26
C ALA A 176 8.31 9.99 -7.89
N MET A 177 8.35 10.65 -6.72
CA MET A 177 7.32 11.61 -6.31
C MET A 177 7.28 12.86 -7.20
N GLU A 178 8.43 13.37 -7.65
CA GLU A 178 8.48 14.47 -8.62
C GLU A 178 7.83 14.10 -9.95
N ILE A 179 8.14 12.89 -10.46
CA ILE A 179 7.55 12.37 -11.70
C ILE A 179 6.04 12.16 -11.53
N ILE A 180 5.58 11.66 -10.37
CA ILE A 180 4.16 11.54 -10.05
C ILE A 180 3.49 12.91 -10.08
N ASP A 181 4.10 13.94 -9.47
CA ASP A 181 3.51 15.28 -9.44
C ASP A 181 3.44 15.94 -10.82
N GLU A 182 4.40 15.63 -11.69
CA GLU A 182 4.43 16.11 -13.06
C GLU A 182 3.37 15.41 -13.93
N LEU A 183 3.20 14.10 -13.78
CA LEU A 183 2.41 13.28 -14.70
C LEU A 183 0.95 13.09 -14.26
N GLU A 184 0.66 13.04 -12.96
CA GLU A 184 -0.70 12.87 -12.48
C GLU A 184 -1.47 14.19 -12.54
N PRO A 185 -2.65 14.24 -13.17
CA PRO A 185 -3.40 15.49 -13.32
C PRO A 185 -3.99 16.01 -11.99
N GLN A 186 -3.90 15.21 -10.93
CA GLN A 186 -4.66 15.40 -9.70
C GLN A 186 -3.80 15.00 -8.50
N ARG A 187 -3.90 15.76 -7.40
CA ARG A 187 -3.29 15.40 -6.12
C ARG A 187 -3.97 14.14 -5.55
N ARG A 188 -3.17 13.27 -4.93
CA ARG A 188 -3.61 11.98 -4.38
C ARG A 188 -4.46 12.09 -3.10
N ASN A 189 -4.39 13.22 -2.39
CA ASN A 189 -5.14 13.48 -1.16
C ASN A 189 -4.98 12.34 -0.12
N ALA A 190 -6.08 11.75 0.34
CA ALA A 190 -6.06 10.65 1.29
C ALA A 190 -5.55 9.34 0.67
N TRP A 191 -5.62 9.14 -0.65
CA TRP A 191 -5.13 7.94 -1.31
C TRP A 191 -3.60 7.95 -1.37
N CYS A 192 -2.95 6.80 -1.12
CA CYS A 192 -1.49 6.71 -0.91
C CYS A 192 -0.96 7.62 0.23
N GLY A 193 -1.84 8.05 1.11
CA GLY A 193 -1.53 8.59 2.42
C GLY A 193 -1.36 7.50 3.48
N SER A 194 -1.67 7.85 4.72
CA SER A 194 -1.65 6.91 5.84
C SER A 194 -2.74 7.23 6.86
N ILE A 195 -3.39 6.20 7.39
CA ILE A 195 -4.35 6.30 8.50
C ILE A 195 -3.86 5.42 9.63
N GLY A 196 -3.93 5.92 10.86
CA GLY A 196 -3.49 5.19 12.04
C GLY A 196 -3.63 6.01 13.30
N TYR A 197 -2.95 5.57 14.36
CA TYR A 197 -2.89 6.29 15.62
C TYR A 197 -1.45 6.52 16.08
N LEU A 198 -1.22 7.61 16.79
CA LEU A 198 -0.03 7.86 17.59
C LEU A 198 -0.50 8.00 19.04
N SER A 199 -0.11 7.07 19.90
CA SER A 199 -0.55 7.02 21.29
C SER A 199 0.41 7.79 22.19
N TYR A 200 -0.13 8.36 23.28
CA TYR A 200 0.67 9.01 24.33
C TYR A 200 1.70 8.07 24.97
N CYS A 201 1.46 6.75 24.96
CA CYS A 201 2.43 5.77 25.43
C CYS A 201 3.58 5.49 24.44
N GLY A 202 3.66 6.23 23.33
CA GLY A 202 4.70 6.12 22.31
C GLY A 202 4.45 5.05 21.26
N ASN A 203 3.39 4.24 21.37
CA ASN A 203 3.02 3.26 20.36
C ASN A 203 2.36 3.93 19.14
N MET A 204 2.57 3.36 17.96
CA MET A 204 1.95 3.79 16.71
C MET A 204 1.65 2.58 15.83
N ASP A 205 0.52 2.61 15.13
CA ASP A 205 0.21 1.65 14.07
C ASP A 205 -0.50 2.41 12.95
N THR A 206 0.00 2.27 11.74
CA THR A 206 -0.45 3.03 10.56
C THR A 206 -0.58 2.12 9.36
N SER A 207 -1.50 2.44 8.47
CA SER A 207 -1.75 1.72 7.22
C SER A 207 -1.36 2.54 6.00
N ILE A 208 -1.21 1.88 4.87
CA ILE A 208 -1.13 2.56 3.56
C ILE A 208 -2.55 2.71 3.05
N THR A 209 -2.99 3.93 2.72
CA THR A 209 -4.37 4.16 2.24
C THR A 209 -4.52 3.83 0.75
N ILE A 210 -4.44 2.55 0.46
CA ILE A 210 -4.89 1.92 -0.79
C ILE A 210 -6.28 1.30 -0.58
N ARG A 211 -6.98 1.00 -1.66
CA ARG A 211 -8.39 0.57 -1.62
C ARG A 211 -9.25 1.51 -0.75
N THR A 212 -9.07 2.81 -0.98
CA THR A 212 -9.66 3.87 -0.16
C THR A 212 -10.51 4.76 -1.05
N LEU A 213 -11.76 4.97 -0.65
CA LEU A 213 -12.68 5.89 -1.30
C LEU A 213 -12.72 7.22 -0.54
N THR A 214 -12.82 8.31 -1.28
CA THR A 214 -13.07 9.65 -0.72
C THR A 214 -14.45 10.10 -1.20
N ALA A 215 -15.39 10.23 -0.29
CA ALA A 215 -16.68 10.85 -0.53
C ALA A 215 -16.58 12.35 -0.23
N TRP A 216 -17.01 13.19 -1.17
CA TRP A 216 -16.97 14.64 -1.04
C TRP A 216 -18.08 15.28 -1.89
N GLN A 217 -18.95 16.06 -1.26
CA GLN A 217 -20.01 16.83 -1.95
C GLN A 217 -20.83 16.00 -2.97
N GLY A 218 -21.24 14.78 -2.58
CA GLY A 218 -22.04 13.88 -3.44
C GLY A 218 -21.25 13.19 -4.56
N GLN A 219 -19.93 13.35 -4.60
CA GLN A 219 -19.01 12.61 -5.46
C GLN A 219 -18.22 11.58 -4.66
N LEU A 220 -18.05 10.40 -5.24
CA LEU A 220 -17.21 9.33 -4.72
C LEU A 220 -15.99 9.20 -5.62
N TYR A 221 -14.81 9.32 -5.03
CA TYR A 221 -13.53 9.19 -5.72
C TYR A 221 -12.85 7.90 -5.29
N CYS A 222 -12.36 7.14 -6.27
CA CYS A 222 -11.57 5.94 -6.05
C CYS A 222 -10.36 5.97 -6.99
N SER A 223 -9.16 5.74 -6.46
CA SER A 223 -7.94 5.71 -7.26
C SER A 223 -7.33 4.32 -7.24
N ALA A 224 -6.77 3.94 -8.38
CA ALA A 224 -5.95 2.75 -8.51
C ALA A 224 -4.75 3.05 -9.39
N GLY A 225 -3.63 2.41 -9.04
CA GLY A 225 -2.36 2.57 -9.71
C GLY A 225 -1.50 1.33 -9.58
N GLY A 226 -0.44 1.29 -10.37
CA GLY A 226 0.51 0.19 -10.49
C GLY A 226 1.94 0.72 -10.52
N GLY A 227 2.90 -0.11 -10.09
CA GLY A 227 4.32 0.23 -10.17
C GLY A 227 4.81 0.00 -11.59
N ILE A 228 5.06 1.08 -12.33
CA ILE A 228 5.57 1.00 -13.71
C ILE A 228 7.08 0.85 -13.66
N VAL A 229 7.57 -0.20 -14.32
CA VAL A 229 8.98 -0.52 -14.54
C VAL A 229 9.31 -0.50 -16.04
N ALA A 230 10.60 -0.61 -16.39
CA ALA A 230 11.06 -0.47 -17.77
C ALA A 230 10.49 -1.55 -18.72
N ASP A 231 10.07 -2.70 -18.18
CA ASP A 231 9.45 -3.83 -18.89
C ASP A 231 7.93 -3.89 -18.73
N SER A 232 7.29 -2.88 -18.09
CA SER A 232 5.83 -2.80 -17.98
C SER A 232 5.17 -2.61 -19.35
N GLU A 233 4.12 -3.39 -19.61
CA GLU A 233 3.24 -3.25 -20.77
C GLU A 233 2.07 -2.32 -20.47
N GLU A 234 1.89 -1.26 -21.26
CA GLU A 234 0.89 -0.21 -21.02
C GLU A 234 -0.53 -0.74 -20.82
N ASP A 235 -1.01 -1.58 -21.76
CA ASP A 235 -2.37 -2.12 -21.71
C ASP A 235 -2.61 -2.98 -20.47
N ALA A 236 -1.60 -3.75 -20.05
CA ALA A 236 -1.68 -4.60 -18.86
C ALA A 236 -1.76 -3.78 -17.57
N GLU A 237 -0.90 -2.76 -17.43
CA GLU A 237 -0.91 -1.86 -16.28
C GLU A 237 -2.19 -1.03 -16.21
N TYR A 238 -2.69 -0.56 -17.35
CA TYR A 238 -3.96 0.16 -17.45
C TYR A 238 -5.13 -0.73 -17.03
N GLN A 239 -5.22 -1.96 -17.55
CA GLN A 239 -6.25 -2.91 -17.16
C GLN A 239 -6.20 -3.26 -15.66
N GLU A 240 -5.00 -3.40 -15.09
CA GLU A 240 -4.84 -3.67 -13.65
C GLU A 240 -5.48 -2.59 -12.77
N THR A 241 -5.50 -1.33 -13.22
CA THR A 241 -6.18 -0.26 -12.47
C THR A 241 -7.70 -0.47 -12.39
N PHE A 242 -8.34 -0.95 -13.47
CA PHE A 242 -9.77 -1.29 -13.47
C PHE A 242 -10.04 -2.49 -12.57
N ASP A 243 -9.21 -3.54 -12.66
CA ASP A 243 -9.35 -4.74 -11.84
C ASP A 243 -9.26 -4.42 -10.34
N LYS A 244 -8.38 -3.50 -9.96
CA LYS A 244 -8.24 -3.02 -8.57
C LYS A 244 -9.47 -2.24 -8.10
N VAL A 245 -10.03 -1.37 -8.94
CA VAL A 245 -11.22 -0.58 -8.60
C VAL A 245 -12.48 -1.43 -8.56
N ASN A 246 -12.65 -2.35 -9.52
CA ASN A 246 -13.83 -3.22 -9.60
C ASN A 246 -13.99 -4.13 -8.37
N ARG A 247 -12.87 -4.55 -7.75
CA ARG A 247 -12.90 -5.28 -6.46
C ARG A 247 -13.59 -4.51 -5.33
N ILE A 248 -13.67 -3.19 -5.45
CA ILE A 248 -14.26 -2.29 -4.45
C ILE A 248 -15.65 -1.85 -4.92
N LEU A 249 -15.72 -1.23 -6.10
CA LEU A 249 -16.92 -0.52 -6.55
C LEU A 249 -18.07 -1.45 -6.92
N HIS A 250 -17.82 -2.68 -7.39
CA HIS A 250 -18.89 -3.62 -7.74
C HIS A 250 -19.81 -3.95 -6.55
N GLN A 251 -19.31 -3.81 -5.32
CA GLN A 251 -20.11 -4.02 -4.11
C GLN A 251 -21.02 -2.83 -3.77
N LEU A 252 -20.86 -1.69 -4.43
CA LEU A 252 -21.68 -0.48 -4.26
C LEU A 252 -22.63 -0.27 -5.45
N GLU A 253 -22.57 -1.13 -6.46
CA GLU A 253 -23.54 -1.13 -7.56
C GLU A 253 -24.89 -1.64 -7.03
N ASN A 254 -25.96 -0.93 -7.38
CA ASN A 254 -27.33 -1.34 -7.09
C ASN A 254 -27.81 -2.40 -8.09
#